data_AF-A0A835SM72-F1
#
_entry.id   AF-A0A835SM72-F1
#
_cell.length_a   1.000
_cell.length_b   1.000
_cell.length_c   1.000
_cell.angle_alpha   90.00
_cell.angle_beta   90.00
_cell.angle_gamma   90.00
#
_symmetry.space_group_name_H-M   'P 1'
#
loop_
_entity.id
_entity.type
_entity.pdbx_description
1 polymer ?
#
loop_
_entity_poly.entity_id
_entity_poly.type
_entity_poly.pdbx_seq_one_letter_code
_entity_poly.pdbx_strand_id
1 'polypeptide(L)'
;MEEDSQPVASAEAGSSFDLEAYIANYTGHSKIDRLLFVAERSAGKPLELEALRMAHDELKRTENTARYQEVVARIDGRLGSAYTLDRAWVENTERRSAQKGERLESELQSFKAALMKESIRMGHSDLGDWAYERGDLQMAFKCYVRTRDYCTTSRHVVAMCLAVIRTALELGNFVHVANYVGKAEATPDVSNDSVIMAKLRAASGINLLHSRKYKQAARKFCEVSPDLGTTYSDVLALHDVAVYGSLCALASLDRSELRSRVIANIGFREVLELAPEMRELVHAFYNSQYAVALRLLEGLKPALLLDMHVAEHVPALYAAIRHRALCQYVQPFSSVDLSVMAAALNTPVAELEKQLAGLIMDGAISARIDSATKVLYASKADARVTTFQRVLTAGEAYCRDTRALLLRANLVQHDFMQAGPGGPGGGGGRGRKERLERGLYDMGMGGGGGLMYGMGRSMGVLI
;
A
#
# COMPACT_ATOMS: atom_id res chain seq x y z
N MET A 1 -2.23 4.54 64.87
CA MET A 1 -2.82 5.11 63.66
C MET A 1 -1.90 4.72 62.53
N GLU A 2 -2.08 3.48 62.08
CA GLU A 2 -1.47 2.93 60.88
C GLU A 2 -2.29 3.49 59.71
N GLU A 3 -1.66 4.25 58.82
CA GLU A 3 -2.28 4.68 57.57
C GLU A 3 -1.98 3.65 56.49
N ASP A 4 -3.07 3.22 55.88
CA ASP A 4 -3.26 2.07 55.03
C ASP A 4 -2.67 2.32 53.63
N SER A 5 -1.62 1.59 53.29
CA SER A 5 -1.05 1.55 51.94
C SER A 5 -1.94 0.75 51.01
N GLN A 6 -2.77 1.44 50.22
CA GLN A 6 -3.50 0.83 49.11
C GLN A 6 -2.54 0.38 48.00
N PRO A 7 -2.63 -0.87 47.51
CA PRO A 7 -1.83 -1.33 46.39
C PRO A 7 -2.35 -0.73 45.08
N VAL A 8 -1.42 -0.19 44.30
CA VAL A 8 -1.61 0.26 42.92
C VAL A 8 -2.16 -0.91 42.11
N ALA A 9 -3.41 -0.81 41.67
CA ALA A 9 -4.05 -1.75 40.78
C ALA A 9 -3.19 -1.89 39.51
N SER A 10 -2.73 -3.10 39.26
CA SER A 10 -2.04 -3.53 38.05
C SER A 10 -2.86 -3.18 36.81
N ALA A 11 -2.31 -2.31 35.97
CA ALA A 11 -2.83 -1.97 34.65
C ALA A 11 -2.61 -3.11 33.65
N GLU A 12 -3.24 -4.27 33.90
CA GLU A 12 -3.39 -5.38 32.95
C GLU A 12 -4.85 -5.49 32.52
N ALA A 13 -5.36 -4.41 31.92
CA ALA A 13 -6.56 -4.44 31.09
C ALA A 13 -6.16 -3.92 29.70
N GLY A 14 -5.30 -4.69 29.02
CA GLY A 14 -5.11 -4.50 27.58
C GLY A 14 -6.46 -4.73 26.91
N SER A 15 -6.95 -3.72 26.17
CA SER A 15 -8.23 -3.78 25.46
C SER A 15 -8.37 -5.12 24.74
N SER A 16 -9.30 -5.96 25.21
CA SER A 16 -9.66 -7.20 24.52
C SER A 16 -10.05 -6.84 23.10
N PHE A 17 -9.43 -7.46 22.10
CA PHE A 17 -9.83 -7.26 20.71
C PHE A 17 -11.25 -7.81 20.54
N ASP A 18 -12.20 -6.91 20.27
CA ASP A 18 -13.60 -7.28 20.06
C ASP A 18 -13.78 -7.82 18.64
N LEU A 19 -13.72 -9.15 18.53
CA LEU A 19 -13.85 -9.84 17.25
C LEU A 19 -15.24 -9.67 16.64
N GLU A 20 -16.29 -9.64 17.46
CA GLU A 20 -17.67 -9.53 16.99
C GLU A 20 -17.92 -8.17 16.37
N ALA A 21 -17.53 -7.09 17.05
CA ALA A 21 -17.63 -5.74 16.52
C ALA A 21 -16.78 -5.53 15.25
N TYR A 22 -15.57 -6.11 15.20
CA TYR A 22 -14.72 -6.03 14.03
C TYR A 22 -15.35 -6.73 12.81
N ILE A 23 -15.83 -7.96 12.99
CA ILE A 23 -16.36 -8.80 11.90
C ILE A 23 -17.75 -8.37 11.43
N ALA A 24 -18.53 -7.68 12.27
CA ALA A 24 -19.82 -7.10 11.88
C ALA A 24 -19.73 -6.07 10.74
N ASN A 25 -18.56 -5.47 10.53
CA ASN A 25 -18.33 -4.51 9.45
C ASN A 25 -18.20 -5.14 8.06
N TYR A 26 -18.09 -6.47 7.96
CA TYR A 26 -17.80 -7.19 6.72
C TYR A 26 -18.88 -8.20 6.36
N THR A 27 -18.93 -8.52 5.07
CA THR A 27 -19.88 -9.48 4.49
C THR A 27 -19.19 -10.40 3.50
N GLY A 28 -19.79 -11.56 3.22
CA GLY A 28 -19.31 -12.47 2.17
C GLY A 28 -17.93 -13.06 2.46
N HIS A 29 -17.11 -13.22 1.41
CA HIS A 29 -15.81 -13.88 1.49
C HIS A 29 -14.79 -13.14 2.36
N SER A 30 -14.71 -11.82 2.24
CA SER A 30 -13.77 -11.01 3.04
C SER A 30 -13.98 -11.20 4.55
N LYS A 31 -15.23 -11.39 4.99
CA LYS A 31 -15.56 -11.72 6.38
C LYS A 31 -14.91 -13.04 6.82
N ILE A 32 -15.00 -14.08 5.98
CA ILE A 32 -14.43 -15.41 6.23
C ILE A 32 -12.90 -15.34 6.21
N ASP A 33 -12.31 -14.69 5.20
CA ASP A 33 -10.85 -14.57 5.08
C ASP A 33 -10.25 -13.77 6.25
N ARG A 34 -10.93 -12.72 6.74
CA ARG A 34 -10.53 -11.98 7.95
C ARG A 34 -10.61 -12.84 9.21
N LEU A 35 -11.69 -13.62 9.38
CA LEU A 35 -11.81 -14.56 10.50
C LEU A 35 -10.69 -15.61 10.50
N LEU A 36 -10.40 -16.18 9.33
CA LEU A 36 -9.31 -17.14 9.15
C LEU A 36 -7.94 -16.51 9.45
N PHE A 37 -7.72 -15.27 8.99
CA PHE A 37 -6.49 -14.54 9.28
C PHE A 37 -6.30 -14.28 10.78
N VAL A 38 -7.37 -13.86 11.47
CA VAL A 38 -7.35 -13.67 12.93
C VAL A 38 -7.05 -15.01 13.62
N ALA A 39 -7.68 -16.11 13.21
CA ALA A 39 -7.42 -17.43 13.77
C ALA A 39 -5.95 -17.85 13.61
N GLU A 40 -5.36 -17.65 12.43
CA GLU A 40 -3.95 -17.94 12.18
C GLU A 40 -3.00 -17.11 13.05
N ARG A 41 -3.28 -15.81 13.20
CA ARG A 41 -2.46 -14.88 14.00
C ARG A 41 -2.63 -15.07 15.51
N SER A 42 -3.73 -15.68 15.93
CA SER A 42 -4.06 -15.95 17.33
C SER A 42 -3.92 -17.42 17.73
N ALA A 43 -3.20 -18.22 16.94
CA ALA A 43 -2.99 -19.64 17.19
C ALA A 43 -2.58 -19.94 18.65
N GLY A 44 -3.29 -20.87 19.28
CA GLY A 44 -3.13 -21.27 20.69
C GLY A 44 -3.82 -20.37 21.71
N LYS A 45 -4.55 -19.31 21.29
CA LYS A 45 -5.30 -18.40 22.18
C LYS A 45 -6.80 -18.68 22.07
N PRO A 46 -7.61 -18.28 23.07
CA PRO A 46 -9.08 -18.43 23.00
C PRO A 46 -9.69 -17.76 21.77
N LEU A 47 -9.09 -16.66 21.31
CA LEU A 47 -9.53 -15.91 20.12
C LEU A 47 -9.49 -16.76 18.83
N GLU A 48 -8.58 -17.74 18.74
CA GLU A 48 -8.52 -18.65 17.57
C GLU A 48 -9.81 -19.46 17.44
N LEU A 49 -10.23 -20.10 18.54
CA LEU A 49 -11.43 -20.94 18.56
C LEU A 49 -12.69 -20.10 18.35
N GLU A 50 -12.73 -18.89 18.90
CA GLU A 50 -13.84 -17.96 18.68
C GLU A 50 -13.96 -17.56 17.20
N ALA A 51 -12.84 -17.23 16.55
CA ALA A 51 -12.81 -16.89 15.13
C ALA A 51 -13.20 -18.07 14.24
N LEU A 52 -12.71 -19.28 14.54
CA LEU A 52 -13.09 -20.49 13.80
C LEU A 52 -14.58 -20.83 13.99
N ARG A 53 -15.13 -20.64 15.20
CA ARG A 53 -16.57 -20.82 15.47
C ARG A 53 -17.41 -19.88 14.61
N MET A 54 -17.10 -18.58 14.61
CA MET A 54 -17.81 -17.60 13.79
C MET A 54 -17.66 -17.88 12.29
N ALA A 55 -16.49 -18.35 11.85
CA ALA A 55 -16.26 -18.71 10.44
C ALA A 55 -17.12 -19.92 10.03
N HIS A 56 -17.23 -20.93 10.89
CA HIS A 56 -18.09 -22.10 10.66
C HIS A 56 -19.56 -21.70 10.57
N ASP A 57 -20.06 -20.91 11.54
CA ASP A 57 -21.45 -20.45 11.59
C ASP A 57 -21.81 -19.64 10.34
N GLU A 58 -20.89 -18.80 9.84
CA GLU A 58 -21.10 -18.03 8.62
C GLU A 58 -21.03 -18.90 7.36
N LEU A 59 -20.06 -19.82 7.27
CA LEU A 59 -19.90 -20.71 6.12
C LEU A 59 -21.12 -21.61 5.91
N LYS A 60 -21.80 -22.02 6.99
CA LYS A 60 -23.07 -22.77 6.91
C LYS A 60 -24.21 -21.99 6.26
N ARG A 61 -24.13 -20.66 6.19
CA ARG A 61 -25.07 -19.79 5.47
C ARG A 61 -24.70 -19.60 3.99
N THR A 62 -23.49 -20.02 3.59
CA THR A 62 -22.96 -19.91 2.22
C THR A 62 -22.97 -21.24 1.49
N GLU A 63 -22.59 -21.24 0.20
CA GLU A 63 -22.43 -22.46 -0.61
C GLU A 63 -20.97 -22.94 -0.72
N ASN A 64 -20.04 -22.33 0.03
CA ASN A 64 -18.62 -22.63 -0.07
C ASN A 64 -18.25 -23.85 0.80
N THR A 65 -18.37 -25.04 0.22
CA THR A 65 -18.08 -26.31 0.92
C THR A 65 -16.59 -26.54 1.15
N ALA A 66 -15.72 -26.05 0.27
CA ALA A 66 -14.27 -26.22 0.37
C ALA A 66 -13.70 -25.51 1.61
N ARG A 67 -14.04 -24.23 1.80
CA ARG A 67 -13.65 -23.47 3.00
C ARG A 67 -14.29 -24.03 4.27
N TYR A 68 -15.53 -24.51 4.19
CA TYR A 68 -16.19 -25.18 5.32
C TYR A 68 -15.41 -26.40 5.80
N GLN A 69 -14.99 -27.28 4.88
CA GLN A 69 -14.17 -28.44 5.22
C GLN A 69 -12.83 -28.03 5.83
N GLU A 70 -12.19 -26.98 5.30
CA GLU A 70 -10.94 -26.42 5.84
C GLU A 70 -11.12 -25.92 7.28
N VAL A 71 -12.17 -25.13 7.56
CA VAL A 71 -12.45 -24.61 8.90
C VAL A 71 -12.73 -25.74 9.88
N VAL A 72 -13.56 -26.72 9.51
CA VAL A 72 -13.84 -27.88 10.37
C VAL A 72 -12.58 -28.68 10.68
N ALA A 73 -11.71 -28.88 9.68
CA ALA A 73 -10.42 -29.54 9.89
C ALA A 73 -9.52 -28.75 10.85
N ARG A 74 -9.50 -27.42 10.74
CA ARG A 74 -8.75 -26.56 11.68
C ARG A 74 -9.34 -26.58 13.09
N ILE A 75 -10.66 -26.71 13.25
CA ILE A 75 -11.31 -26.83 14.58
C ILE A 75 -10.84 -28.10 15.28
N ASP A 76 -10.67 -29.20 14.54
CA ASP A 76 -10.16 -30.49 15.04
C ASP A 76 -10.92 -31.01 16.29
N GLY A 77 -12.24 -30.83 16.30
CA GLY A 77 -13.11 -31.25 17.40
C GLY A 77 -13.02 -30.41 18.69
N ARG A 78 -12.17 -29.37 18.75
CA ARG A 78 -11.97 -28.54 19.95
C ARG A 78 -13.21 -27.76 20.41
N LEU A 79 -14.19 -27.54 19.53
CA LEU A 79 -15.44 -26.83 19.81
C LEU A 79 -16.63 -27.78 20.10
N GLY A 80 -16.40 -29.10 20.15
CA GLY A 80 -17.44 -30.10 20.41
C GLY A 80 -18.13 -30.64 19.15
N SER A 81 -19.10 -31.54 19.36
CA SER A 81 -19.73 -32.33 18.30
C SER A 81 -20.52 -31.50 17.28
N ALA A 82 -21.09 -30.36 17.69
CA ALA A 82 -21.84 -29.46 16.82
C ALA A 82 -20.99 -28.85 15.69
N TYR A 83 -19.66 -28.80 15.87
CA TYR A 83 -18.73 -28.19 14.93
C TYR A 83 -17.95 -29.22 14.11
N THR A 84 -18.45 -30.46 14.05
CA THR A 84 -17.88 -31.53 13.22
C THR A 84 -18.35 -31.46 11.77
N LEU A 85 -17.73 -32.27 10.91
CA LEU A 85 -18.02 -32.28 9.47
C LEU A 85 -19.41 -32.87 9.20
N ASP A 86 -20.33 -32.01 8.79
CA ASP A 86 -21.63 -32.41 8.31
C ASP A 86 -21.55 -32.81 6.82
N ARG A 87 -21.28 -34.09 6.59
CA ARG A 87 -21.13 -34.68 5.25
C ARG A 87 -22.41 -34.58 4.41
N ALA A 88 -23.57 -34.77 5.03
CA ALA A 88 -24.84 -34.72 4.34
C ALA A 88 -25.13 -33.32 3.77
N TRP A 89 -24.84 -32.27 4.53
CA TRP A 89 -24.97 -30.89 4.04
C TRP A 89 -23.99 -30.59 2.91
N VAL A 90 -22.73 -31.04 3.02
CA VAL A 90 -21.71 -30.86 1.97
C VAL A 90 -22.18 -31.49 0.66
N GLU A 91 -22.53 -32.78 0.69
CA GLU A 91 -22.96 -33.52 -0.51
C GLU A 91 -24.21 -32.91 -1.15
N ASN A 92 -25.20 -32.52 -0.33
CA ASN A 92 -26.43 -31.92 -0.85
C ASN A 92 -26.19 -30.52 -1.45
N THR A 93 -25.30 -29.73 -0.84
CA THR A 93 -24.96 -28.38 -1.33
C THR A 93 -24.14 -28.47 -2.61
N GLU A 94 -23.15 -29.35 -2.69
CA GLU A 94 -22.36 -29.60 -3.91
C GLU A 94 -23.24 -30.08 -5.06
N ARG A 95 -24.15 -31.04 -4.80
CA ARG A 95 -25.09 -31.53 -5.80
C ARG A 95 -26.00 -30.43 -6.35
N ARG A 96 -26.57 -29.61 -5.47
CA ARG A 96 -27.44 -28.48 -5.86
C ARG A 96 -26.67 -27.41 -6.63
N SER A 97 -25.46 -27.09 -6.17
CA SER A 97 -24.60 -26.10 -6.83
C SER A 97 -24.11 -26.58 -8.20
N ALA A 98 -23.81 -27.88 -8.36
CA ALA A 98 -23.46 -28.48 -9.64
C ALA A 98 -24.63 -28.41 -10.64
N GLN A 99 -25.85 -28.76 -10.21
CA GLN A 99 -27.05 -28.64 -11.04
C GLN A 99 -27.31 -27.19 -11.50
N LYS A 100 -27.10 -26.20 -10.61
CA LYS A 100 -27.17 -24.77 -10.95
C LYS A 100 -26.11 -24.40 -12.00
N GLY A 101 -24.87 -24.87 -11.83
CA GLY A 101 -23.77 -24.65 -12.78
C GLY A 101 -24.06 -25.20 -14.18
N GLU A 102 -24.46 -26.48 -14.27
CA GLU A 102 -24.81 -27.13 -15.54
C GLU A 102 -25.94 -26.39 -16.29
N ARG A 103 -26.95 -25.93 -15.53
CA ARG A 103 -28.03 -25.12 -16.09
C ARG A 103 -27.52 -23.80 -16.66
N LEU A 104 -26.72 -23.04 -15.90
CA LEU A 104 -26.18 -21.76 -16.34
C LEU A 104 -25.27 -21.92 -17.57
N GLU A 105 -24.46 -22.97 -17.62
CA GLU A 105 -23.62 -23.28 -18.77
C GLU A 105 -24.44 -23.62 -20.03
N SER A 106 -25.52 -24.40 -19.86
CA SER A 106 -26.46 -24.72 -20.95
C SER A 106 -27.18 -23.47 -21.48
N GLU A 107 -27.68 -22.62 -20.59
CA GLU A 107 -28.30 -21.34 -20.95
C GLU A 107 -27.31 -20.42 -21.68
N LEU A 108 -26.08 -20.30 -21.19
CA LEU A 108 -25.02 -19.53 -21.85
C LEU A 108 -24.68 -20.06 -23.24
N GLN A 109 -24.66 -21.38 -23.42
CA GLN A 109 -24.41 -21.98 -24.73
C GLN A 109 -25.55 -21.70 -25.71
N SER A 110 -26.80 -21.71 -25.22
CA SER A 110 -27.97 -21.30 -26.00
C SER A 110 -27.89 -19.84 -26.44
N PHE A 111 -27.53 -18.92 -25.53
CA PHE A 111 -27.35 -17.50 -25.86
C PHE A 111 -26.24 -17.25 -26.87
N LYS A 112 -25.15 -18.03 -26.81
CA LYS A 112 -24.08 -18.00 -27.80
C LYS A 112 -24.55 -18.46 -29.17
N ALA A 113 -25.33 -19.56 -29.23
CA ALA A 113 -25.92 -20.03 -30.48
C ALA A 113 -26.91 -19.01 -31.09
N ALA A 114 -27.65 -18.30 -30.23
CA ALA A 114 -28.57 -17.23 -30.63
C ALA A 114 -27.88 -15.89 -30.94
N LEU A 115 -26.56 -15.75 -30.70
CA LEU A 115 -25.75 -14.54 -30.91
C LEU A 115 -26.28 -13.28 -30.19
N MET A 116 -26.95 -13.46 -29.05
CA MET A 116 -27.52 -12.38 -28.25
C MET A 116 -26.48 -11.78 -27.29
N LYS A 117 -25.82 -10.68 -27.69
CA LYS A 117 -24.69 -10.10 -26.94
C LYS A 117 -24.99 -9.82 -25.46
N GLU A 118 -26.13 -9.20 -25.16
CA GLU A 118 -26.49 -8.86 -23.77
C GLU A 118 -26.75 -10.12 -22.93
N SER A 119 -27.44 -11.12 -23.50
CA SER A 119 -27.67 -12.40 -22.83
C SER A 119 -26.37 -13.18 -22.61
N ILE A 120 -25.43 -13.12 -23.56
CA ILE A 120 -24.09 -13.73 -23.38
C ILE A 120 -23.32 -13.02 -22.27
N ARG A 121 -23.40 -11.69 -22.20
CA ARG A 121 -22.76 -10.89 -21.13
C ARG A 121 -23.34 -11.25 -19.76
N MET A 122 -24.66 -11.26 -19.64
CA MET A 122 -25.34 -11.63 -18.39
C MET A 122 -25.05 -13.08 -18.01
N GLY A 123 -25.13 -14.03 -18.94
CA GLY A 123 -24.81 -15.43 -18.65
C GLY A 123 -23.36 -15.64 -18.19
N HIS A 124 -22.39 -14.87 -18.73
CA HIS A 124 -21.02 -14.88 -18.20
C HIS A 124 -20.90 -14.25 -16.81
N SER A 125 -21.69 -13.21 -16.51
CA SER A 125 -21.77 -12.62 -15.17
C SER A 125 -22.35 -13.61 -14.16
N ASP A 126 -23.49 -14.22 -14.48
CA ASP A 126 -24.21 -15.16 -13.62
C ASP A 126 -23.37 -16.41 -13.33
N LEU A 127 -22.65 -16.92 -14.34
CA LEU A 127 -21.68 -18.01 -14.15
C LEU A 127 -20.50 -17.58 -13.27
N GLY A 128 -20.08 -16.31 -13.38
CA GLY A 128 -19.05 -15.73 -12.52
C GLY A 128 -19.51 -15.59 -11.07
N ASP A 129 -20.74 -15.13 -10.85
CA ASP A 129 -21.35 -14.98 -9.53
C ASP A 129 -21.55 -16.36 -8.88
N TRP A 130 -22.00 -17.36 -9.63
CA TRP A 130 -22.07 -18.76 -9.17
C TRP A 130 -20.71 -19.33 -8.76
N ALA A 131 -19.68 -19.14 -9.61
CA ALA A 131 -18.33 -19.61 -9.29
C ALA A 131 -17.76 -18.88 -8.06
N TYR A 132 -18.07 -17.59 -7.92
CA TYR A 132 -17.72 -16.78 -6.78
C TYR A 132 -18.40 -17.30 -5.51
N GLU A 133 -19.72 -17.52 -5.49
CA GLU A 133 -20.46 -18.07 -4.32
C GLU A 133 -19.89 -19.40 -3.80
N ARG A 134 -19.32 -20.23 -4.70
CA ARG A 134 -18.68 -21.51 -4.35
C ARG A 134 -17.26 -21.37 -3.80
N GLY A 135 -16.64 -20.20 -3.96
CA GLY A 135 -15.23 -19.97 -3.64
C GLY A 135 -14.25 -20.30 -4.76
N ASP A 136 -14.69 -20.63 -5.98
CA ASP A 136 -13.79 -20.79 -7.14
C ASP A 136 -13.48 -19.43 -7.76
N LEU A 137 -12.58 -18.71 -7.10
CA LEU A 137 -12.18 -17.36 -7.49
C LEU A 137 -11.49 -17.32 -8.86
N GLN A 138 -10.80 -18.40 -9.26
CA GLN A 138 -10.12 -18.47 -10.56
C GLN A 138 -11.10 -18.60 -11.71
N MET A 139 -12.14 -19.44 -11.55
CA MET A 139 -13.20 -19.54 -12.53
C MET A 139 -14.04 -18.27 -12.59
N ALA A 140 -14.38 -17.69 -11.44
CA ALA A 140 -15.11 -16.42 -11.36
C ALA A 140 -14.38 -15.30 -12.11
N PHE A 141 -13.09 -15.12 -11.82
CA PHE A 141 -12.25 -14.13 -12.50
C PHE A 141 -12.26 -14.31 -14.03
N LYS A 142 -12.08 -15.54 -14.51
CA LYS A 142 -12.12 -15.84 -15.96
C LYS A 142 -13.49 -15.50 -16.59
N CYS A 143 -14.57 -15.80 -15.89
CA CYS A 143 -15.93 -15.51 -16.37
C CYS A 143 -16.19 -14.00 -16.47
N TYR A 144 -15.81 -13.22 -15.44
CA TYR A 144 -15.94 -11.77 -15.49
C TYR A 144 -15.10 -11.14 -16.59
N VAL A 145 -13.84 -11.57 -16.78
CA VAL A 145 -12.98 -11.06 -17.85
C VAL A 145 -13.56 -11.35 -19.24
N ARG A 146 -14.23 -12.50 -19.43
CA ARG A 146 -14.90 -12.85 -20.70
C ARG A 146 -16.07 -11.92 -21.04
N THR A 147 -16.71 -11.27 -20.06
CA THR A 147 -17.79 -10.30 -20.33
C THR A 147 -17.31 -9.08 -21.12
N ARG A 148 -15.99 -8.81 -21.12
CA ARG A 148 -15.36 -7.66 -21.79
C ARG A 148 -15.77 -7.51 -23.25
N ASP A 149 -15.77 -8.61 -23.99
CA ASP A 149 -15.99 -8.58 -25.44
C ASP A 149 -17.47 -8.32 -25.79
N TYR A 150 -18.36 -8.38 -24.79
CA TYR A 150 -19.80 -8.18 -24.91
C TYR A 150 -20.28 -6.89 -24.21
N CYS A 151 -19.36 -6.05 -23.70
CA CYS A 151 -19.69 -4.76 -23.12
C CYS A 151 -19.99 -3.73 -24.22
N THR A 152 -21.17 -3.12 -24.17
CA THR A 152 -21.63 -2.11 -25.15
C THR A 152 -21.77 -0.71 -24.56
N THR A 153 -22.01 -0.61 -23.25
CA THR A 153 -22.19 0.67 -22.54
C THR A 153 -21.08 0.90 -21.50
N SER A 154 -20.83 2.16 -21.12
CA SER A 154 -19.92 2.51 -20.02
C SER A 154 -20.28 1.76 -18.73
N ARG A 155 -21.58 1.64 -18.43
CA ARG A 155 -22.08 0.91 -17.26
C ARG A 155 -21.67 -0.57 -17.28
N HIS A 156 -21.68 -1.22 -18.45
CA HIS A 156 -21.24 -2.61 -18.58
C HIS A 156 -19.74 -2.74 -18.28
N VAL A 157 -18.93 -1.83 -18.83
CA VAL A 157 -17.48 -1.82 -18.60
C VAL A 157 -17.16 -1.65 -17.12
N VAL A 158 -17.84 -0.72 -16.44
CA VAL A 158 -17.63 -0.44 -15.02
C VAL A 158 -18.06 -1.61 -14.15
N ALA A 159 -19.24 -2.19 -14.38
CA ALA A 159 -19.72 -3.35 -13.63
C ALA A 159 -18.75 -4.54 -13.75
N MET A 160 -18.27 -4.83 -14.95
CA MET A 160 -17.22 -5.83 -15.18
C MET A 160 -15.95 -5.48 -14.41
N CYS A 161 -15.44 -4.24 -14.52
CA CYS A 161 -14.22 -3.84 -13.83
C CYS A 161 -14.34 -4.01 -12.31
N LEU A 162 -15.48 -3.64 -11.71
CA LEU A 162 -15.71 -3.81 -10.28
C LEU A 162 -15.71 -5.29 -9.86
N ALA A 163 -16.37 -6.18 -10.62
CA ALA A 163 -16.37 -7.62 -10.35
C ALA A 163 -14.97 -8.25 -10.48
N VAL A 164 -14.20 -7.83 -11.49
CA VAL A 164 -12.81 -8.25 -11.67
C VAL A 164 -11.90 -7.72 -10.56
N ILE A 165 -12.08 -6.47 -10.13
CA ILE A 165 -11.31 -5.87 -9.02
C ILE A 165 -11.58 -6.64 -7.72
N ARG A 166 -12.85 -6.91 -7.40
CA ARG A 166 -13.25 -7.67 -6.21
C ARG A 166 -12.57 -9.03 -6.17
N THR A 167 -12.73 -9.83 -7.24
CA THR A 167 -12.10 -11.16 -7.33
C THR A 167 -10.58 -11.10 -7.34
N ALA A 168 -9.97 -10.10 -7.98
CA ALA A 168 -8.52 -9.94 -8.00
C ALA A 168 -7.95 -9.55 -6.62
N LEU A 169 -8.67 -8.78 -5.81
CA LEU A 169 -8.28 -8.45 -4.45
C LEU A 169 -8.26 -9.69 -3.56
N GLU A 170 -9.30 -10.54 -3.63
CA GLU A 170 -9.36 -11.80 -2.88
C GLU A 170 -8.28 -12.80 -3.35
N LEU A 171 -7.97 -12.84 -4.65
CA LEU A 171 -6.87 -13.64 -5.18
C LEU A 171 -5.47 -13.10 -4.83
N GLY A 172 -5.36 -11.92 -4.23
CA GLY A 172 -4.08 -11.24 -3.99
C GLY A 172 -3.36 -10.79 -5.28
N ASN A 173 -4.07 -10.68 -6.40
CA ASN A 173 -3.50 -10.31 -7.70
C ASN A 173 -3.58 -8.81 -7.96
N PHE A 174 -2.72 -8.06 -7.27
CA PHE A 174 -2.73 -6.60 -7.26
C PHE A 174 -2.39 -5.95 -8.62
N VAL A 175 -1.67 -6.66 -9.51
CA VAL A 175 -1.39 -6.18 -10.88
C VAL A 175 -2.69 -6.00 -11.66
N HIS A 176 -3.60 -6.97 -11.58
CA HIS A 176 -4.90 -6.86 -12.24
C HIS A 176 -5.76 -5.77 -11.60
N VAL A 177 -5.73 -5.62 -10.28
CA VAL A 177 -6.41 -4.51 -9.59
C VAL A 177 -5.98 -3.17 -10.16
N ALA A 178 -4.66 -2.91 -10.26
CA ALA A 178 -4.14 -1.67 -10.82
C ALA A 178 -4.63 -1.40 -12.26
N ASN A 179 -4.59 -2.42 -13.11
CA ASN A 179 -4.99 -2.32 -14.52
C ASN A 179 -6.50 -2.05 -14.68
N TYR A 180 -7.34 -2.77 -13.94
CA TYR A 180 -8.80 -2.62 -14.05
C TYR A 180 -9.31 -1.37 -13.33
N VAL A 181 -8.65 -0.90 -12.27
CA VAL A 181 -8.93 0.42 -11.69
C VAL A 181 -8.64 1.51 -12.71
N GLY A 182 -7.46 1.50 -13.35
CA GLY A 182 -7.11 2.49 -14.38
C GLY A 182 -8.08 2.47 -15.56
N LYS A 183 -8.54 1.27 -15.97
CA LYS A 183 -9.55 1.11 -17.01
C LYS A 183 -10.92 1.68 -16.60
N ALA A 184 -11.36 1.42 -15.37
CA ALA A 184 -12.62 1.95 -14.86
C ALA A 184 -12.58 3.47 -14.71
N GLU A 185 -11.49 4.04 -14.17
CA GLU A 185 -11.30 5.50 -14.05
C GLU A 185 -11.26 6.19 -15.43
N ALA A 186 -10.79 5.51 -16.49
CA ALA A 186 -10.78 6.04 -17.85
C ALA A 186 -12.13 5.91 -18.60
N THR A 187 -13.12 5.23 -18.01
CA THR A 187 -14.43 5.04 -18.65
C THR A 187 -15.28 6.31 -18.49
N PRO A 188 -15.98 6.78 -19.55
CA PRO A 188 -16.84 7.97 -19.45
C PRO A 188 -17.93 7.83 -18.38
N ASP A 189 -18.36 8.97 -17.83
CA ASP A 189 -19.42 9.11 -16.81
C ASP A 189 -19.14 8.54 -15.41
N VAL A 190 -18.04 7.80 -15.22
CA VAL A 190 -17.66 7.25 -13.91
C VAL A 190 -17.37 8.33 -12.89
N SER A 191 -16.79 9.46 -13.32
CA SER A 191 -16.48 10.59 -12.45
C SER A 191 -17.71 11.23 -11.80
N ASN A 192 -18.91 11.00 -12.34
CA ASN A 192 -20.15 11.57 -11.83
C ASN A 192 -20.78 10.71 -10.71
N ASP A 193 -20.34 9.46 -10.56
CA ASP A 193 -20.82 8.54 -9.52
C ASP A 193 -19.82 8.51 -8.35
N SER A 194 -20.16 9.20 -7.25
CA SER A 194 -19.30 9.31 -6.08
C SER A 194 -19.03 7.96 -5.41
N VAL A 195 -20.00 7.03 -5.45
CA VAL A 195 -19.90 5.71 -4.82
C VAL A 195 -18.97 4.81 -5.62
N ILE A 196 -19.11 4.77 -6.94
CA ILE A 196 -18.20 4.00 -7.81
C ILE A 196 -16.79 4.55 -7.70
N MET A 197 -16.63 5.87 -7.72
CA MET A 197 -15.33 6.49 -7.51
C MET A 197 -14.74 6.14 -6.15
N ALA A 198 -15.53 6.16 -5.07
CA ALA A 198 -15.07 5.75 -3.75
C ALA A 198 -14.57 4.29 -3.72
N LYS A 199 -15.30 3.35 -4.36
CA LYS A 199 -14.87 1.94 -4.50
C LYS A 199 -13.55 1.81 -5.25
N LEU A 200 -13.39 2.53 -6.37
CA LEU A 200 -12.16 2.51 -7.16
C LEU A 200 -10.98 3.11 -6.39
N ARG A 201 -11.19 4.20 -5.64
CA ARG A 201 -10.15 4.83 -4.79
C ARG A 201 -9.75 3.94 -3.63
N ALA A 202 -10.70 3.28 -2.98
CA ALA A 202 -10.44 2.28 -1.94
C ALA A 202 -9.61 1.10 -2.48
N ALA A 203 -10.02 0.50 -3.60
CA ALA A 203 -9.27 -0.59 -4.24
C ALA A 203 -7.86 -0.16 -4.68
N SER A 204 -7.72 1.05 -5.23
CA SER A 204 -6.43 1.65 -5.57
C SER A 204 -5.53 1.81 -4.33
N GLY A 205 -6.11 2.27 -3.22
CA GLY A 205 -5.43 2.41 -1.93
C GLY A 205 -4.86 1.08 -1.42
N ILE A 206 -5.66 0.01 -1.45
CA ILE A 206 -5.21 -1.34 -1.05
C ILE A 206 -4.06 -1.82 -1.94
N ASN A 207 -4.19 -1.72 -3.26
CA ASN A 207 -3.11 -2.09 -4.18
C ASN A 207 -1.81 -1.32 -3.91
N LEU A 208 -1.90 -0.01 -3.65
CA LEU A 208 -0.73 0.82 -3.35
C LEU A 208 -0.11 0.50 -1.99
N LEU A 209 -0.93 0.11 -1.00
CA LEU A 209 -0.50 -0.37 0.31
C LEU A 209 0.35 -1.65 0.16
N HIS A 210 -0.17 -2.66 -0.56
CA HIS A 210 0.56 -3.90 -0.85
C HIS A 210 1.82 -3.67 -1.69
N SER A 211 1.80 -2.67 -2.57
CA SER A 211 2.98 -2.21 -3.32
C SER A 211 3.97 -1.40 -2.48
N ARG A 212 3.74 -1.23 -1.17
CA ARG A 212 4.55 -0.44 -0.21
C ARG A 212 4.71 1.03 -0.60
N LYS A 213 3.82 1.56 -1.44
CA LYS A 213 3.79 2.96 -1.90
C LYS A 213 2.91 3.80 -0.97
N TYR A 214 3.28 3.88 0.31
CA TYR A 214 2.45 4.46 1.38
C TYR A 214 2.00 5.90 1.10
N LYS A 215 2.85 6.74 0.50
CA LYS A 215 2.49 8.12 0.15
C LYS A 215 1.34 8.22 -0.86
N GLN A 216 1.35 7.34 -1.85
CA GLN A 216 0.30 7.30 -2.88
C GLN A 216 -0.96 6.66 -2.30
N ALA A 217 -0.82 5.61 -1.50
CA ALA A 217 -1.92 4.97 -0.79
C ALA A 217 -2.67 5.96 0.11
N ALA A 218 -1.95 6.74 0.93
CA ALA A 218 -2.52 7.77 1.79
C ALA A 218 -3.39 8.76 1.00
N ARG A 219 -2.88 9.26 -0.14
CA ARG A 219 -3.62 10.19 -1.01
C ARG A 219 -4.90 9.57 -1.56
N LYS A 220 -4.85 8.32 -2.03
CA LYS A 220 -6.02 7.61 -2.55
C LYS A 220 -7.06 7.33 -1.46
N PHE A 221 -6.65 6.92 -0.26
CA PHE A 221 -7.57 6.74 0.88
C PHE A 221 -8.21 8.06 1.33
N CYS A 222 -7.46 9.18 1.33
CA CYS A 222 -8.00 10.51 1.67
C CYS A 222 -9.01 11.04 0.64
N GLU A 223 -9.10 10.42 -0.54
CA GLU A 223 -10.03 10.78 -1.62
C GLU A 223 -11.27 9.89 -1.66
N VAL A 224 -11.40 8.93 -0.73
CA VAL A 224 -12.60 8.08 -0.61
C VAL A 224 -13.74 8.90 0.00
N SER A 225 -14.89 8.94 -0.69
CA SER A 225 -16.09 9.62 -0.20
C SER A 225 -16.74 8.84 0.96
N PRO A 226 -17.29 9.51 1.99
CA PRO A 226 -18.12 8.86 3.02
C PRO A 226 -19.38 8.19 2.44
N ASP A 227 -19.81 8.57 1.23
CA ASP A 227 -20.94 7.95 0.52
C ASP A 227 -20.75 6.43 0.27
N LEU A 228 -19.52 5.92 0.40
CA LEU A 228 -19.24 4.48 0.27
C LEU A 228 -20.13 3.64 1.21
N GLY A 229 -20.42 4.16 2.41
CA GLY A 229 -21.25 3.51 3.42
C GLY A 229 -20.89 2.03 3.62
N THR A 230 -21.91 1.17 3.60
CA THR A 230 -21.78 -0.30 3.68
C THR A 230 -21.76 -0.97 2.31
N THR A 231 -21.75 -0.21 1.20
CA THR A 231 -21.90 -0.78 -0.16
C THR A 231 -20.69 -1.56 -0.65
N TYR A 232 -19.62 -1.59 0.14
CA TYR A 232 -18.33 -2.22 -0.18
C TYR A 232 -17.78 -3.06 0.98
N SER A 233 -18.66 -3.47 1.92
CA SER A 233 -18.32 -4.33 3.07
C SER A 233 -17.83 -5.72 2.68
N ASP A 234 -18.04 -6.13 1.43
CA ASP A 234 -17.47 -7.35 0.85
C ASP A 234 -15.98 -7.23 0.54
N VAL A 235 -15.41 -6.02 0.55
CA VAL A 235 -13.98 -5.77 0.31
C VAL A 235 -13.34 -4.99 1.46
N LEU A 236 -13.85 -3.80 1.78
CA LEU A 236 -13.24 -2.86 2.72
C LEU A 236 -14.30 -2.02 3.46
N ALA A 237 -14.18 -1.95 4.79
CA ALA A 237 -15.04 -1.09 5.61
C ALA A 237 -14.54 0.36 5.60
N LEU A 238 -15.44 1.33 5.84
CA LEU A 238 -15.04 2.73 5.97
C LEU A 238 -14.12 3.00 7.17
N HIS A 239 -14.28 2.24 8.26
CA HIS A 239 -13.36 2.29 9.40
C HIS A 239 -11.92 1.94 8.96
N ASP A 240 -11.74 0.90 8.14
CA ASP A 240 -10.43 0.54 7.59
C ASP A 240 -9.84 1.65 6.73
N VAL A 241 -10.66 2.34 5.92
CA VAL A 241 -10.20 3.47 5.12
C VAL A 241 -9.62 4.56 6.02
N ALA A 242 -10.29 4.85 7.16
CA ALA A 242 -9.80 5.81 8.15
C ALA A 242 -8.46 5.37 8.74
N VAL A 243 -8.35 4.10 9.15
CA VAL A 243 -7.13 3.53 9.74
C VAL A 243 -5.98 3.49 8.74
N TYR A 244 -6.18 2.89 7.58
CA TYR A 244 -5.15 2.69 6.57
C TYR A 244 -4.69 4.03 6.00
N GLY A 245 -5.65 4.93 5.72
CA GLY A 245 -5.38 6.29 5.26
C GLY A 245 -4.57 7.08 6.28
N SER A 246 -4.93 7.03 7.56
CA SER A 246 -4.25 7.78 8.62
C SER A 246 -2.86 7.23 8.93
N LEU A 247 -2.68 5.91 9.00
CA LEU A 247 -1.35 5.31 9.20
C LEU A 247 -0.40 5.64 8.04
N CYS A 248 -0.87 5.49 6.79
CA CYS A 248 -0.08 5.84 5.62
C CYS A 248 0.24 7.34 5.58
N ALA A 249 -0.74 8.20 5.95
CA ALA A 249 -0.56 9.64 6.00
C ALA A 249 0.49 10.06 7.03
N LEU A 250 0.41 9.53 8.25
CA LEU A 250 1.36 9.78 9.33
C LEU A 250 2.77 9.27 9.00
N ALA A 251 2.88 8.18 8.25
CA ALA A 251 4.17 7.64 7.83
C ALA A 251 4.83 8.49 6.72
N SER A 252 4.06 9.14 5.85
CA SER A 252 4.58 9.61 4.55
C SER A 252 4.23 11.04 4.09
N LEU A 253 3.14 11.66 4.56
CA LEU A 253 2.73 13.01 4.16
C LEU A 253 3.39 14.08 5.02
N ASP A 254 3.96 15.12 4.40
CA ASP A 254 4.55 16.22 5.16
C ASP A 254 3.52 17.01 5.99
N ARG A 255 3.97 17.96 6.81
CA ARG A 255 3.09 18.72 7.71
C ARG A 255 2.01 19.52 6.95
N SER A 256 2.31 19.99 5.73
CA SER A 256 1.36 20.76 4.90
C SER A 256 0.34 19.85 4.21
N GLU A 257 0.79 18.70 3.71
CA GLU A 257 -0.03 17.66 3.11
C GLU A 257 -0.96 17.04 4.16
N LEU A 258 -0.46 16.74 5.36
CA LEU A 258 -1.25 16.19 6.45
C LEU A 258 -2.38 17.15 6.86
N ARG A 259 -2.11 18.46 6.93
CA ARG A 259 -3.14 19.45 7.19
C ARG A 259 -4.18 19.48 6.08
N SER A 260 -3.76 19.63 4.82
CA SER A 260 -4.67 19.84 3.69
C SER A 260 -5.48 18.61 3.33
N ARG A 261 -4.91 17.41 3.41
CA ARG A 261 -5.53 16.15 2.94
C ARG A 261 -6.27 15.39 4.02
N VAL A 262 -5.89 15.53 5.30
CA VAL A 262 -6.47 14.76 6.41
C VAL A 262 -7.28 15.68 7.33
N ILE A 263 -6.66 16.73 7.89
CA ILE A 263 -7.29 17.54 8.94
C ILE A 263 -8.34 18.51 8.38
N ALA A 264 -8.03 19.18 7.27
CA ALA A 264 -8.88 20.18 6.64
C ALA A 264 -9.82 19.60 5.55
N ASN A 265 -9.63 18.34 5.18
CA ASN A 265 -10.44 17.67 4.19
C ASN A 265 -11.76 17.21 4.83
N ILE A 266 -12.86 17.83 4.43
CA ILE A 266 -14.19 17.58 5.02
C ILE A 266 -14.61 16.11 4.83
N GLY A 267 -14.45 15.56 3.62
CA GLY A 267 -14.85 14.19 3.33
C GLY A 267 -14.06 13.16 4.15
N PHE A 268 -12.74 13.29 4.21
CA PHE A 268 -11.93 12.37 5.02
C PHE A 268 -12.10 12.60 6.53
N ARG A 269 -12.43 13.83 6.96
CA ARG A 269 -12.74 14.12 8.35
C ARG A 269 -14.00 13.38 8.81
N GLU A 270 -15.03 13.30 7.98
CA GLU A 270 -16.23 12.50 8.27
C GLU A 270 -15.90 11.01 8.39
N VAL A 271 -15.04 10.49 7.51
CA VAL A 271 -14.55 9.09 7.59
C VAL A 271 -13.73 8.87 8.87
N LEU A 272 -12.92 9.85 9.30
CA LEU A 272 -12.14 9.81 10.53
C LEU A 272 -12.99 9.80 11.80
N GLU A 273 -14.22 10.32 11.79
CA GLU A 273 -15.12 10.24 12.95
C GLU A 273 -15.50 8.80 13.30
N LEU A 274 -15.41 7.86 12.33
CA LEU A 274 -15.63 6.43 12.57
C LEU A 274 -14.49 5.78 13.36
N ALA A 275 -13.29 6.36 13.33
CA ALA A 275 -12.09 5.86 14.02
C ALA A 275 -11.52 6.95 14.95
N PRO A 276 -12.17 7.24 16.09
CA PRO A 276 -11.78 8.32 16.99
C PRO A 276 -10.32 8.18 17.50
N GLU A 277 -9.84 6.95 17.67
CA GLU A 277 -8.47 6.62 18.03
C GLU A 277 -7.44 7.14 17.01
N MET A 278 -7.76 7.03 15.72
CA MET A 278 -6.89 7.53 14.64
C MET A 278 -6.97 9.05 14.52
N ARG A 279 -8.16 9.63 14.73
CA ARG A 279 -8.34 11.09 14.76
C ARG A 279 -7.50 11.72 15.86
N GLU A 280 -7.57 11.19 17.08
CA GLU A 280 -6.77 11.67 18.21
C GLU A 280 -5.27 11.55 17.91
N LEU A 281 -4.84 10.39 17.39
CA LEU A 281 -3.45 10.17 16.97
C LEU A 281 -2.96 11.21 15.95
N VAL A 282 -3.74 11.49 14.90
CA VAL A 282 -3.38 12.47 13.87
C VAL A 282 -3.27 13.87 14.45
N HIS A 283 -4.21 14.28 15.30
CA HIS A 283 -4.18 15.59 15.94
C HIS A 283 -3.02 15.73 16.92
N ALA A 284 -2.74 14.73 17.75
CA ALA A 284 -1.61 14.73 18.66
C ALA A 284 -0.27 14.83 17.91
N PHE A 285 -0.12 14.09 16.80
CA PHE A 285 1.07 14.16 15.95
C PHE A 285 1.21 15.54 15.30
N TYR A 286 0.12 16.10 14.75
CA TYR A 286 0.15 17.42 14.14
C TYR A 286 0.48 18.53 15.15
N ASN A 287 -0.05 18.45 16.36
CA ASN A 287 0.22 19.42 17.43
C ASN A 287 1.57 19.21 18.14
N SER A 288 2.42 18.32 17.63
CA SER A 288 3.75 17.99 18.18
C SER A 288 3.70 17.42 19.60
N GLN A 289 2.58 16.81 19.98
CA GLN A 289 2.40 16.07 21.24
C GLN A 289 2.84 14.60 21.03
N TYR A 290 4.11 14.38 20.72
CA TYR A 290 4.63 13.07 20.29
C TYR A 290 4.53 11.99 21.38
N ALA A 291 4.61 12.35 22.66
CA ALA A 291 4.44 11.40 23.76
C ALA A 291 3.05 10.76 23.75
N VAL A 292 2.01 11.56 23.49
CA VAL A 292 0.62 11.07 23.39
C VAL A 292 0.46 10.26 22.11
N ALA A 293 0.91 10.81 20.97
CA ALA A 293 0.80 10.15 19.68
C ALA A 293 1.47 8.77 19.66
N LEU A 294 2.70 8.63 20.15
CA LEU A 294 3.41 7.35 20.17
C LEU A 294 2.80 6.35 21.15
N ARG A 295 2.19 6.82 22.24
CA ARG A 295 1.47 5.95 23.18
C ARG A 295 0.20 5.39 22.56
N LEU A 296 -0.61 6.25 21.91
CA LEU A 296 -1.79 5.83 21.17
C LEU A 296 -1.41 4.83 20.07
N LEU A 297 -0.34 5.12 19.32
CA LEU A 297 0.17 4.24 18.27
C LEU A 297 0.52 2.84 18.81
N GLU A 298 1.29 2.75 19.90
CA GLU A 298 1.61 1.43 20.49
C GLU A 298 0.38 0.71 21.06
N GLY A 299 -0.61 1.45 21.58
CA GLY A 299 -1.88 0.87 22.04
C GLY A 299 -2.70 0.22 20.93
N LEU A 300 -2.64 0.74 19.70
CA LEU A 300 -3.36 0.20 18.54
C LEU A 300 -2.68 -1.01 17.89
N LYS A 301 -1.39 -1.21 18.17
CA LYS A 301 -0.56 -2.23 17.55
C LYS A 301 -1.11 -3.65 17.65
N PRO A 302 -1.65 -4.13 18.80
CA PRO A 302 -2.18 -5.48 18.90
C PRO A 302 -3.34 -5.73 17.93
N ALA A 303 -4.27 -4.77 17.79
CA ALA A 303 -5.39 -4.87 16.86
C ALA A 303 -4.92 -4.82 15.40
N LEU A 304 -4.00 -3.92 15.08
CA LEU A 304 -3.48 -3.76 13.71
C LEU A 304 -2.67 -4.97 13.21
N LEU A 305 -2.09 -5.76 14.11
CA LEU A 305 -1.41 -7.01 13.76
C LEU A 305 -2.38 -8.17 13.45
N LEU A 306 -3.67 -8.01 13.80
CA LEU A 306 -4.75 -8.93 13.48
C LEU A 306 -5.53 -8.52 12.22
N ASP A 307 -5.23 -7.36 11.62
CA ASP A 307 -5.84 -6.92 10.37
C ASP A 307 -5.19 -7.59 9.15
N MET A 308 -6.02 -8.07 8.24
CA MET A 308 -5.61 -8.84 7.06
C MET A 308 -4.68 -8.09 6.11
N HIS A 309 -4.86 -6.78 5.93
CA HIS A 309 -4.09 -5.99 4.97
C HIS A 309 -2.93 -5.24 5.60
N VAL A 310 -3.11 -4.67 6.79
CA VAL A 310 -2.11 -3.79 7.42
C VAL A 310 -1.07 -4.55 8.22
N ALA A 311 -1.35 -5.75 8.73
CA ALA A 311 -0.45 -6.47 9.64
C ALA A 311 1.00 -6.61 9.12
N GLU A 312 1.19 -6.88 7.82
CA GLU A 312 2.54 -6.98 7.22
C GLU A 312 3.27 -5.62 7.19
N HIS A 313 2.53 -4.52 7.08
CA HIS A 313 3.06 -3.18 6.95
C HIS A 313 3.28 -2.48 8.29
N VAL A 314 2.67 -2.96 9.38
CA VAL A 314 2.78 -2.38 10.73
C VAL A 314 4.23 -2.05 11.11
N PRO A 315 5.22 -2.97 11.00
CA PRO A 315 6.59 -2.67 11.42
C PRO A 315 7.21 -1.50 10.65
N ALA A 316 6.99 -1.46 9.33
CA ALA A 316 7.57 -0.44 8.45
C ALA A 316 6.90 0.92 8.66
N LEU A 317 5.56 0.95 8.79
CA LEU A 317 4.79 2.17 9.05
C LEU A 317 5.13 2.76 10.41
N TYR A 318 5.24 1.93 11.46
CA TYR A 318 5.57 2.38 12.81
C TYR A 318 6.98 2.97 12.88
N ALA A 319 7.95 2.29 12.25
CA ALA A 319 9.31 2.81 12.14
C ALA A 319 9.34 4.16 11.40
N ALA A 320 8.59 4.31 10.30
CA ALA A 320 8.52 5.56 9.54
C ALA A 320 7.87 6.70 10.33
N ILE A 321 6.75 6.43 11.03
CA ILE A 321 6.08 7.43 11.89
C ILE A 321 7.02 7.88 13.01
N ARG A 322 7.71 6.93 13.66
CA ARG A 322 8.65 7.21 14.73
C ARG A 322 9.86 8.01 14.25
N HIS A 323 10.45 7.61 13.12
CA HIS A 323 11.53 8.35 12.46
C HIS A 323 11.10 9.79 12.17
N ARG A 324 9.90 10.00 11.62
CA ARG A 324 9.39 11.35 11.38
C ARG A 324 9.19 12.16 12.65
N ALA A 325 8.66 11.56 13.72
CA ALA A 325 8.51 12.25 15.00
C ALA A 325 9.86 12.75 15.52
N LEU A 326 10.91 11.92 15.43
CA LEU A 326 12.28 12.28 15.81
C LEU A 326 12.79 13.48 15.00
N CYS A 327 12.68 13.43 13.67
CA CYS A 327 13.13 14.53 12.81
C CYS A 327 12.37 15.83 13.07
N GLN A 328 11.04 15.76 13.18
CA GLN A 328 10.21 16.94 13.41
C GLN A 328 10.41 17.53 14.81
N TYR A 329 10.74 16.71 15.81
CA TYR A 329 11.03 17.19 17.16
C TYR A 329 12.32 18.00 17.19
N VAL A 330 13.39 17.56 16.50
CA VAL A 330 14.70 18.22 16.52
C VAL A 330 14.73 19.47 15.64
N GLN A 331 13.97 19.49 14.54
CA GLN A 331 14.00 20.54 13.52
C GLN A 331 13.96 22.01 14.02
N PRO A 332 13.14 22.40 15.00
CA PRO A 332 13.09 23.79 15.48
C PRO A 332 14.22 24.18 16.46
N PHE A 333 15.03 23.23 16.95
CA PHE A 333 15.99 23.48 18.03
C PHE A 333 17.45 23.51 17.52
N SER A 334 18.26 24.41 18.08
CA SER A 334 19.72 24.41 17.88
C SER A 334 20.45 23.42 18.77
N SER A 335 19.88 23.11 19.93
CA SER A 335 20.40 22.18 20.92
C SER A 335 19.24 21.54 21.67
N VAL A 336 19.33 20.23 21.94
CA VAL A 336 18.27 19.46 22.61
C VAL A 336 18.88 18.60 23.70
N ASP A 337 18.34 18.67 24.91
CA ASP A 337 18.65 17.74 26.00
C ASP A 337 18.02 16.37 25.72
N LEU A 338 18.85 15.32 25.66
CA LEU A 338 18.40 13.97 25.34
C LEU A 338 17.48 13.38 26.40
N SER A 339 17.59 13.80 27.66
CA SER A 339 16.74 13.32 28.76
C SER A 339 15.31 13.84 28.60
N VAL A 340 15.17 15.12 28.24
CA VAL A 340 13.86 15.74 27.97
C VAL A 340 13.23 15.12 26.71
N MET A 341 14.04 14.94 25.66
CA MET A 341 13.59 14.32 24.41
C MET A 341 13.17 12.86 24.61
N ALA A 342 13.90 12.10 25.43
CA ALA A 342 13.58 10.72 25.81
C ALA A 342 12.21 10.61 26.48
N ALA A 343 11.92 11.51 27.44
CA ALA A 343 10.62 11.60 28.08
C ALA A 343 9.51 11.96 27.08
N ALA A 344 9.76 12.92 26.19
CA ALA A 344 8.79 13.36 25.18
C ALA A 344 8.48 12.30 24.09
N LEU A 345 9.31 11.28 23.94
CA LEU A 345 9.16 10.22 22.92
C LEU A 345 8.90 8.83 23.51
N ASN A 346 8.68 8.74 24.83
CA ASN A 346 8.51 7.50 25.58
C ASN A 346 9.63 6.49 25.30
N THR A 347 10.90 6.88 25.42
CA THR A 347 12.04 6.01 25.08
C THR A 347 13.20 6.24 26.02
N PRO A 348 13.90 5.20 26.50
CA PRO A 348 15.08 5.39 27.32
C PRO A 348 16.20 6.08 26.54
N VAL A 349 17.01 6.88 27.24
CA VAL A 349 18.08 7.70 26.63
C VAL A 349 19.05 6.87 25.78
N ALA A 350 19.43 5.68 26.24
CA ALA A 350 20.35 4.81 25.50
C ALA A 350 19.80 4.36 24.13
N GLU A 351 18.51 3.99 24.07
CA GLU A 351 17.87 3.62 22.80
C GLU A 351 17.63 4.84 21.91
N LEU A 352 17.32 5.99 22.51
CA LEU A 352 17.20 7.25 21.78
C LEU A 352 18.51 7.64 21.10
N GLU A 353 19.64 7.53 21.80
CA GLU A 353 20.98 7.79 21.24
C GLU A 353 21.26 6.91 20.03
N LYS A 354 20.99 5.60 20.13
CA LYS A 354 21.16 4.65 19.03
C LYS A 354 20.29 5.01 17.82
N GLN A 355 19.03 5.38 18.06
CA GLN A 355 18.11 5.78 17.00
C GLN A 355 18.58 7.07 16.33
N LEU A 356 18.93 8.10 17.10
CA LEU A 356 19.44 9.37 16.58
C LEU A 356 20.74 9.19 15.80
N ALA A 357 21.66 8.34 16.27
CA ALA A 357 22.88 8.01 15.54
C ALA A 357 22.56 7.42 14.16
N GLY A 358 21.59 6.50 14.08
CA GLY A 358 21.07 5.99 12.80
C GLY A 358 20.57 7.11 11.88
N LEU A 359 19.75 8.02 12.40
CA LEU A 359 19.19 9.13 11.62
C LEU A 359 20.23 10.14 11.14
N ILE A 360 21.30 10.33 11.91
CA ILE A 360 22.44 11.17 11.52
C ILE A 360 23.26 10.49 10.42
N MET A 361 23.49 9.18 10.53
CA MET A 361 24.19 8.40 9.49
C MET A 361 23.40 8.37 8.17
N ASP A 362 22.07 8.24 8.25
CA ASP A 362 21.17 8.28 7.10
C ASP A 362 21.01 9.69 6.50
N GLY A 363 21.58 10.71 7.14
CA GLY A 363 21.49 12.11 6.71
C GLY A 363 20.12 12.77 6.90
N ALA A 364 19.20 12.12 7.61
CA ALA A 364 17.87 12.65 7.90
C ALA A 364 17.90 13.78 8.94
N ILE A 365 18.85 13.73 9.87
CA ILE A 365 19.07 14.78 10.87
C ILE A 365 20.52 15.29 10.75
N SER A 366 20.69 16.59 10.52
CA SER A 366 22.00 17.23 10.56
C SER A 366 22.32 17.69 11.99
N ALA A 367 22.88 16.79 12.79
CA ALA A 367 23.22 17.07 14.19
C ALA A 367 24.44 16.25 14.65
N ARG A 368 25.00 16.63 15.81
CA ARG A 368 26.08 15.93 16.51
C ARG A 368 25.63 15.62 17.94
N ILE A 369 25.89 14.39 18.38
CA ILE A 369 25.56 13.93 19.74
C ILE A 369 26.78 14.15 20.63
N ASP A 370 26.62 14.93 21.70
CA ASP A 370 27.55 14.94 22.82
C ASP A 370 27.09 13.91 23.87
N SER A 371 27.75 12.76 23.88
CA SER A 371 27.40 11.65 24.80
C SER A 371 27.81 11.92 26.25
N ALA A 372 28.75 12.85 26.51
CA ALA A 372 29.19 13.18 27.86
C ALA A 372 28.15 14.05 28.58
N THR A 373 27.65 15.08 27.89
CA THR A 373 26.64 15.99 28.44
C THR A 373 25.21 15.58 28.13
N LYS A 374 25.02 14.56 27.28
CA LYS A 374 23.71 14.09 26.80
C LYS A 374 22.91 15.18 26.09
N VAL A 375 23.60 15.95 25.25
CA VAL A 375 23.01 17.03 24.45
C VAL A 375 23.23 16.77 22.96
N LEU A 376 22.18 16.96 22.17
CA LEU A 376 22.23 16.95 20.70
C LEU A 376 22.38 18.38 20.19
N TYR A 377 23.44 18.66 19.43
CA TYR A 377 23.67 19.97 18.80
C TYR A 377 23.37 19.91 17.30
N ALA A 378 22.54 20.83 16.82
CA ALA A 378 22.26 20.96 15.39
C ALA A 378 23.53 21.37 14.63
N SER A 379 23.89 20.61 13.61
CA SER A 379 25.06 20.87 12.78
C SER A 379 24.69 21.86 11.69
N LYS A 380 25.11 23.12 11.85
CA LYS A 380 25.03 24.09 10.75
C LYS A 380 26.24 23.91 9.86
N ALA A 381 26.10 23.12 8.79
CA ALA A 381 27.10 23.10 7.74
C ALA A 381 27.17 24.48 7.08
N ASP A 382 28.36 25.04 6.95
CA ASP A 382 28.53 26.31 6.23
C ASP A 382 28.18 26.10 4.75
N ALA A 383 27.09 26.74 4.30
CA ALA A 383 26.61 26.67 2.93
C ALA A 383 27.68 27.10 1.92
N ARG A 384 28.58 28.00 2.32
CA ARG A 384 29.68 28.46 1.49
C ARG A 384 30.72 27.36 1.29
N VAL A 385 31.19 26.76 2.38
CA VAL A 385 32.21 25.69 2.35
C VAL A 385 31.71 24.47 1.57
N THR A 386 30.46 24.06 1.83
CA THR A 386 29.84 22.93 1.11
C THR A 386 29.70 23.21 -0.39
N THR A 387 29.32 24.42 -0.78
CA THR A 387 29.24 24.82 -2.19
C THR A 387 30.63 24.80 -2.85
N PHE A 388 31.65 25.34 -2.19
CA PHE A 388 33.02 25.32 -2.71
C PHE A 388 33.55 23.89 -2.90
N GLN A 389 33.36 23.02 -1.91
CA GLN A 389 33.76 21.61 -2.02
C GLN A 389 33.05 20.91 -3.18
N ARG A 390 31.73 21.09 -3.33
CA ARG A 390 30.99 20.51 -4.47
C ARG A 390 31.52 20.97 -5.82
N VAL A 391 31.84 22.26 -5.97
CA VAL A 391 32.39 22.81 -7.22
C VAL A 391 33.78 22.23 -7.51
N LEU A 392 34.65 22.13 -6.49
CA LEU A 392 35.98 21.54 -6.65
C LEU A 392 35.90 20.08 -7.06
N THR A 393 35.10 19.26 -6.39
CA THR A 393 34.93 17.85 -6.73
C THR A 393 34.36 17.66 -8.14
N ALA A 394 33.39 18.48 -8.54
CA ALA A 394 32.86 18.46 -9.90
C ALA A 394 33.92 18.85 -10.94
N GLY A 395 34.75 19.86 -10.65
CA GLY A 395 35.86 20.27 -11.50
C GLY A 395 36.95 19.21 -11.65
N GLU A 396 37.30 18.52 -10.56
CA GLU A 396 38.24 17.40 -10.58
C GLU A 396 37.71 16.22 -11.40
N ALA A 397 36.44 15.86 -11.22
CA ALA A 397 35.78 14.82 -12.00
C ALA A 397 35.77 15.18 -13.50
N TYR A 398 35.40 16.41 -13.85
CA TYR A 398 35.41 16.90 -15.22
C TYR A 398 36.81 16.82 -15.85
N CYS A 399 37.84 17.25 -15.13
CA CYS A 399 39.23 17.17 -15.59
C CYS A 399 39.67 15.72 -15.82
N ARG A 400 39.33 14.82 -14.90
CA ARG A 400 39.65 13.39 -15.01
C ARG A 400 38.97 12.77 -16.23
N ASP A 401 37.69 13.01 -16.41
CA ASP A 401 36.89 12.42 -17.48
C ASP A 401 37.34 12.97 -18.85
N THR A 402 37.68 14.27 -18.93
CA THR A 402 38.26 14.87 -20.13
C THR A 402 39.62 14.24 -20.48
N ARG A 403 40.49 14.01 -19.49
CA ARG A 403 41.79 13.34 -19.71
C ARG A 403 41.60 11.89 -20.20
N ALA A 404 40.65 11.17 -19.60
CA ALA A 404 40.33 9.81 -20.03
C ALA A 404 39.79 9.78 -21.47
N LEU A 405 38.95 10.76 -21.84
CA LEU A 405 38.42 10.91 -23.18
C LEU A 405 39.53 11.22 -24.20
N LEU A 406 40.42 12.16 -23.87
CA LEU A 406 41.58 12.49 -24.72
C LEU A 406 42.51 11.29 -24.90
N LEU A 407 42.75 10.51 -23.84
CA LEU A 407 43.55 9.29 -23.93
C LEU A 407 42.88 8.26 -24.85
N ARG A 408 41.57 8.04 -24.70
CA ARG A 408 40.81 7.13 -25.57
C ARG A 408 40.84 7.59 -27.03
N ALA A 409 40.67 8.88 -27.29
CA ALA A 409 40.76 9.45 -28.64
C ALA A 409 42.14 9.20 -29.28
N ASN A 410 43.22 9.37 -28.51
CA ASN A 410 44.58 9.07 -28.97
C ASN A 410 44.77 7.57 -29.25
N LEU A 411 44.30 6.68 -28.38
CA LEU A 411 44.39 5.23 -28.59
C LEU A 411 43.65 4.79 -29.87
N VAL A 412 42.47 5.37 -30.14
CA VAL A 412 41.72 5.11 -31.38
C VAL A 412 42.44 5.65 -32.61
N GLN A 413 43.03 6.86 -32.54
CA GLN A 413 43.80 7.43 -33.65
C GLN A 413 45.03 6.60 -34.03
N HIS A 414 45.62 5.89 -33.07
CA HIS A 414 46.77 5.02 -33.25
C HIS A 414 46.39 3.53 -33.39
N ASP A 415 45.12 3.21 -33.63
CA ASP A 415 44.59 1.85 -33.84
C ASP A 415 44.87 0.86 -32.68
N PHE A 416 45.09 1.36 -31.45
CA PHE A 416 45.15 0.55 -30.23
C PHE A 416 43.74 0.22 -29.75
N MET A 417 43.01 -0.58 -30.51
CA MET A 417 41.68 -1.08 -30.15
C MET A 417 41.74 -2.58 -29.86
N GLN A 418 41.17 -2.99 -28.74
CA GLN A 418 41.00 -4.41 -28.42
C GLN A 418 39.93 -4.99 -29.35
N ALA A 419 40.31 -5.94 -30.21
CA ALA A 419 39.34 -6.71 -30.97
C ALA A 419 38.48 -7.52 -30.00
N GLY A 420 37.15 -7.39 -30.09
CA GLY A 420 36.23 -8.18 -29.28
C GLY A 420 36.44 -9.69 -29.51
N PRO A 421 36.15 -10.54 -28.51
CA PRO A 421 36.28 -11.98 -28.68
C PRO A 421 35.14 -12.48 -29.59
N GLY A 422 35.39 -12.54 -30.90
CA GLY A 422 34.47 -13.11 -31.88
C GLY A 422 34.53 -12.46 -33.26
N GLY A 423 35.43 -12.95 -34.11
CA GLY A 423 35.43 -12.65 -35.55
C GLY A 423 36.72 -13.11 -36.23
N PRO A 424 36.70 -14.12 -37.12
CA PRO A 424 37.91 -14.63 -37.78
C PRO A 424 38.45 -13.61 -38.78
N GLY A 425 39.78 -13.61 -38.94
CA GLY A 425 40.54 -12.55 -39.60
C GLY A 425 40.21 -12.28 -41.07
N GLY A 426 40.68 -11.12 -41.53
CA GLY A 426 40.67 -10.76 -42.95
C GLY A 426 40.93 -9.26 -43.12
N GLY A 427 42.07 -8.91 -43.72
CA GLY A 427 42.57 -7.54 -43.83
C GLY A 427 41.81 -6.63 -44.80
N GLY A 428 42.39 -5.44 -45.00
CA GLY A 428 42.05 -4.54 -46.10
C GLY A 428 41.59 -3.17 -45.62
N GLY A 429 42.47 -2.18 -45.77
CA GLY A 429 42.21 -0.80 -45.38
C GLY A 429 40.96 -0.21 -46.06
N ARG A 430 40.16 0.50 -45.26
CA ARG A 430 39.20 1.50 -45.74
C ARG A 430 39.18 2.70 -44.78
N GLY A 431 39.45 3.87 -45.35
CA GLY A 431 38.91 5.17 -44.94
C GLY A 431 39.25 5.70 -43.55
N ARG A 432 40.39 6.41 -43.43
CA ARG A 432 40.79 7.20 -42.24
C ARG A 432 39.78 8.30 -41.84
N LYS A 433 38.84 8.67 -42.72
CA LYS A 433 37.86 9.76 -42.51
C LYS A 433 36.53 9.32 -41.90
N GLU A 434 35.97 8.17 -42.28
CA GLU A 434 34.66 7.70 -41.76
C GLU A 434 34.73 7.19 -40.31
N ARG A 435 35.92 6.83 -39.83
CA ARG A 435 36.15 6.29 -38.47
C ARG A 435 36.12 7.35 -37.37
N LEU A 436 36.44 8.61 -37.69
CA LEU A 436 36.41 9.73 -36.74
C LEU A 436 34.97 10.18 -36.43
N GLU A 437 34.10 10.21 -37.44
CA GLU A 437 32.70 10.63 -37.26
C GLU A 437 31.92 9.65 -36.37
N ARG A 438 32.05 8.33 -36.59
CA ARG A 438 31.40 7.33 -35.72
C ARG A 438 31.90 7.35 -34.27
N GLY A 439 33.15 7.71 -34.04
CA GLY A 439 33.70 7.86 -32.68
C GLY A 439 33.11 9.04 -31.91
N LEU A 440 32.64 10.09 -32.60
CA LEU A 440 32.02 11.28 -32.00
C LEU A 440 30.51 11.11 -31.74
N TYR A 441 29.79 10.37 -32.58
CA TYR A 441 28.36 10.09 -32.36
C TYR A 441 28.10 9.12 -31.20
N ASP A 442 29.04 8.21 -30.90
CA ASP A 442 28.99 7.31 -29.74
C ASP A 442 29.37 8.03 -28.42
N MET A 443 29.73 9.33 -28.46
CA MET A 443 30.04 10.18 -27.30
C MET A 443 28.80 10.88 -26.69
N GLY A 444 27.57 10.40 -26.93
CA GLY A 444 26.39 10.90 -26.19
C GLY A 444 26.10 12.40 -26.33
N MET A 445 26.54 13.05 -27.41
CA MET A 445 26.14 14.42 -27.74
C MET A 445 24.81 14.42 -28.49
N GLY A 446 23.76 14.00 -27.80
CA GLY A 446 22.39 14.00 -28.29
C GLY A 446 21.40 14.01 -27.14
N GLY A 447 20.98 15.21 -26.72
CA GLY A 447 19.88 15.35 -25.76
C GLY A 447 20.02 16.53 -24.80
N GLY A 448 19.87 17.75 -25.31
CA GLY A 448 19.50 18.89 -24.49
C GLY A 448 18.13 18.65 -23.86
N GLY A 449 18.10 18.51 -22.54
CA GLY A 449 16.89 18.63 -21.72
C GLY A 449 16.75 20.07 -21.24
N GLY A 450 15.76 20.78 -21.78
CA GLY A 450 15.48 22.17 -21.47
C GLY A 450 15.13 22.39 -20.00
N LEU A 451 15.87 23.30 -19.37
CA LEU A 451 15.37 24.10 -18.27
C LEU A 451 14.63 25.30 -18.88
N MET A 452 13.29 25.16 -19.00
CA MET A 452 12.41 26.31 -19.11
C MET A 452 12.56 27.15 -17.83
N TYR A 453 13.26 28.28 -17.93
CA TYR A 453 12.96 29.44 -17.10
C TYR A 453 12.40 30.51 -18.03
N GLY A 454 11.11 30.80 -17.84
CA GLY A 454 10.48 31.98 -18.40
C GLY A 454 11.07 33.22 -17.74
N MET A 455 11.59 34.12 -18.56
CA MET A 455 11.65 35.55 -18.27
C MET A 455 11.73 36.27 -19.61
N GLY A 456 10.69 37.03 -19.90
CA GLY A 456 10.52 37.67 -21.18
C GLY A 456 11.53 38.79 -21.43
N ARG A 457 11.69 39.11 -22.70
CA ARG A 457 11.76 40.49 -23.17
C ARG A 457 11.50 40.54 -24.67
N SER A 458 10.42 41.24 -25.00
CA SER A 458 10.12 41.75 -26.33
C SER A 458 11.14 42.84 -26.69
N MET A 459 11.78 42.68 -27.84
CA MET A 459 12.52 43.66 -28.65
C MET A 459 12.88 42.87 -29.93
N GLY A 460 12.30 43.07 -31.12
CA GLY A 460 11.82 44.30 -31.72
C GLY A 460 12.96 44.95 -32.49
N VAL A 461 13.32 44.45 -33.67
CA VAL A 461 14.11 45.16 -34.71
C VAL A 461 13.81 44.55 -36.09
N LEU A 462 13.20 45.37 -36.95
CA LEU A 462 13.42 45.60 -38.41
C LEU A 462 14.04 44.44 -39.22
N ILE A 463 13.51 43.99 -40.36
CA ILE A 463 12.81 44.63 -41.51
C ILE A 463 11.78 43.65 -42.05
#